data_AF-A0A0E4BVI2-F1
#
_entry.id   AF-A0A0E4BVI2-F1
#
_cell.length_a   1.000
_cell.length_b   1.000
_cell.length_c   1.000
_cell.angle_alpha   90.00
_cell.angle_beta   90.00
_cell.angle_gamma   90.00
#
_symmetry.space_group_name_H-M   'P 1'
#
loop_
_entity.id
_entity.type
_entity.pdbx_description
1 polymer ?
#
loop_
_entity_poly.entity_id
_entity_poly.type
_entity_poly.pdbx_seq_one_letter_code
_entity_poly.pdbx_strand_id
1 'polypeptide(L)'
;MKISEWPLPYVRVKCAQCDREGRMKLAGLIERFGPDRDLFVVREKLTEPGCKRENKKQPCQSILPDARLVQAIVAKTEDDVLVKELLPEAREWREKLGMGER
;
A
#
# COMPACT_ATOMS: atom_id res chain seq x y z
N MET A 1 -2.58 -8.20 3.77
CA MET A 1 -1.20 -8.23 3.22
C MET A 1 -0.28 -7.72 4.29
N LYS A 2 0.78 -8.45 4.59
CA LYS A 2 1.77 -8.10 5.60
C LYS A 2 2.67 -6.96 5.13
N ILE A 3 3.35 -6.28 6.05
CA ILE A 3 4.33 -5.25 5.70
C ILE A 3 5.45 -5.86 4.85
N SER A 4 5.97 -7.03 5.22
CA SER A 4 7.06 -7.70 4.47
C SER A 4 6.68 -8.14 3.06
N GLU A 5 5.40 -8.31 2.76
CA GLU A 5 4.91 -8.71 1.43
C GLU A 5 4.74 -7.52 0.47
N TRP A 6 4.91 -6.30 0.97
CA TRP A 6 4.78 -5.10 0.15
C TRP A 6 6.04 -4.88 -0.69
N PRO A 7 5.96 -4.96 -2.02
CA PRO A 7 7.15 -5.00 -2.87
C PRO A 7 7.80 -3.62 -3.06
N LEU A 8 7.07 -2.53 -2.81
CA LEU A 8 7.57 -1.18 -3.06
C LEU A 8 8.39 -0.65 -1.86
N PRO A 9 9.42 0.19 -2.09
CA PRO A 9 10.23 0.75 -1.01
C PRO A 9 9.47 1.72 -0.10
N TYR A 10 8.27 2.12 -0.50
CA TYR A 10 7.42 3.03 0.26
C TYR A 10 5.97 2.53 0.27
N VAL A 11 5.28 2.83 1.37
CA VAL A 11 3.84 2.67 1.50
C VAL A 11 3.22 4.06 1.55
N ARG A 12 2.30 4.34 0.62
CA ARG A 12 1.44 5.52 0.68
C ARG A 12 0.15 5.18 1.41
N VAL A 13 -0.38 6.14 2.15
CA VAL A 13 -1.69 6.06 2.80
C VAL A 13 -2.43 7.35 2.51
N LYS A 14 -3.70 7.25 2.08
CA LYS A 14 -4.58 8.38 1.84
C LYS A 14 -5.91 8.18 2.55
N CYS A 15 -6.49 9.21 3.16
CA CYS A 15 -7.84 9.16 3.73
C CYS A 15 -8.83 9.83 2.80
N ALA A 16 -9.90 9.12 2.42
CA ALA A 16 -10.95 9.66 1.55
C ALA A 16 -11.86 10.71 2.22
N GLN A 17 -11.75 10.90 3.55
CA GLN A 17 -12.65 11.74 4.35
C GLN A 17 -12.00 13.03 4.89
N CYS A 18 -10.68 13.11 4.94
CA CYS A 18 -9.99 14.27 5.50
C CYS A 18 -8.75 14.68 4.69
N ASP A 19 -8.67 14.20 3.44
CA ASP A 19 -7.58 14.41 2.46
C ASP A 19 -6.17 14.20 2.98
N ARG A 20 -6.03 13.53 4.13
CA ARG A 20 -4.74 13.23 4.70
C ARG A 20 -4.01 12.24 3.80
N GLU A 21 -2.83 12.62 3.35
CA GLU A 21 -1.90 11.75 2.66
C GLU A 21 -0.59 11.63 3.45
N GLY A 22 0.01 10.45 3.41
CA GLY A 22 1.32 10.19 3.98
C GLY A 22 2.07 9.16 3.15
N ARG A 23 3.39 9.29 3.10
CA ARG A 23 4.30 8.34 2.48
C ARG A 23 5.37 7.96 3.51
N MET A 24 5.61 6.67 3.66
CA MET A 24 6.63 6.18 4.58
C MET A 24 7.47 5.09 3.94
N LYS A 25 8.75 5.03 4.33
CA LYS A 25 9.66 3.97 3.92
C LYS A 25 9.22 2.63 4.51
N LEU A 26 9.29 1.58 3.71
CA LEU A 26 8.94 0.23 4.14
C LEU A 26 9.83 -0.23 5.31
N ALA A 27 11.13 0.07 5.28
CA ALA A 27 12.06 -0.23 6.36
C ALA A 27 11.58 0.36 7.71
N GLY A 28 11.20 1.64 7.74
CA GLY A 28 10.69 2.27 8.95
C GLY A 28 9.35 1.70 9.45
N LEU A 29 8.54 1.14 8.55
CA LEU A 29 7.34 0.40 8.92
C LEU A 29 7.66 -0.93 9.59
N ILE A 30 8.62 -1.67 9.05
CA ILE A 30 9.10 -2.93 9.61
C ILE A 30 9.70 -2.69 11.00
N GLU A 31 10.54 -1.67 11.16
CA GLU A 31 11.15 -1.31 12.45
C GLU A 31 10.09 -0.95 13.51
N ARG A 32 9.03 -0.24 13.12
CA ARG A 32 8.03 0.26 14.05
C ARG A 32 6.94 -0.75 14.41
N PHE A 33 6.53 -1.60 13.46
CA PHE A 33 5.36 -2.46 13.61
C PHE A 33 5.67 -3.96 13.48
N GLY A 34 6.88 -4.32 13.07
CA GLY A 34 7.28 -5.69 12.73
C GLY A 34 6.85 -6.10 11.32
N PRO A 35 7.54 -7.07 10.69
CA PRO A 35 7.29 -7.48 9.31
C PRO A 35 5.91 -8.15 9.12
N ASP A 36 5.44 -8.89 10.13
CA ASP A 36 4.21 -9.70 10.07
C ASP A 36 2.92 -8.93 10.35
N ARG A 37 3.01 -7.61 10.55
CA ARG A 37 1.83 -6.79 10.79
C ARG A 37 1.06 -6.59 9.50
N ASP A 38 -0.26 -6.61 9.57
CA ASP A 38 -1.10 -6.33 8.40
C ASP A 38 -1.13 -4.83 8.08
N LEU A 39 -0.86 -4.47 6.82
CA LEU A 39 -0.88 -3.10 6.34
C LEU A 39 -2.24 -2.42 6.51
N PHE A 40 -3.35 -3.18 6.49
CA PHE A 40 -4.70 -2.67 6.73
C PHE A 40 -4.87 -2.13 8.16
N VAL A 41 -4.20 -2.75 9.13
CA VAL A 41 -4.20 -2.28 10.53
C VAL A 41 -3.24 -1.10 10.68
N VAL A 42 -2.11 -1.14 9.98
CA VAL A 42 -1.07 -0.11 10.04
C VAL A 42 -1.56 1.21 9.46
N ARG A 43 -2.22 1.21 8.29
CA ARG A 43 -2.78 2.44 7.66
C ARG A 43 -3.72 3.23 8.58
N GLU A 44 -4.52 2.54 9.40
CA GLU A 44 -5.43 3.18 10.34
C GLU A 44 -4.65 3.90 11.44
N LYS A 45 -3.71 3.20 12.07
CA LYS A 45 -2.82 3.77 13.10
C LYS A 45 -1.98 4.95 12.61
N LEU A 46 -1.67 5.01 11.32
CA LEU A 46 -0.90 6.11 10.73
C LEU A 46 -1.75 7.33 10.42
N THR A 47 -3.03 7.12 10.14
CA THR A 47 -3.97 8.19 9.80
C THR A 47 -4.72 8.73 11.01
N GLU A 48 -4.72 8.00 12.13
CA GLU A 48 -5.32 8.40 13.40
C GLU A 48 -4.68 9.68 14.00
N PRO A 49 -3.34 9.81 14.17
CA PRO A 49 -2.75 10.96 14.85
C PRO A 49 -2.78 12.20 13.95
N GLY A 50 -3.77 13.08 14.09
CA GLY A 50 -4.00 14.22 13.17
C GLY A 50 -5.15 14.00 12.17
N CYS A 51 -6.01 13.02 12.44
CA CYS A 51 -7.26 12.84 11.71
C CYS A 51 -8.20 14.05 11.89
N LYS A 52 -8.59 14.69 10.78
CA LYS A 52 -9.49 15.87 10.76
C LYS A 52 -10.94 15.55 10.38
N ARG A 53 -11.36 14.28 10.49
CA ARG A 53 -12.74 13.89 10.18
C ARG A 53 -13.69 14.54 11.17
N GLU A 54 -14.77 15.12 10.66
CA GLU A 54 -15.79 15.79 11.47
C GLU A 54 -16.45 14.80 12.44
N ASN A 55 -16.86 13.63 11.94
CA ASN A 55 -17.43 12.57 12.74
C ASN A 55 -16.39 11.49 13.11
N LYS A 56 -15.80 11.61 14.29
CA LYS A 56 -14.83 10.62 14.82
C LYS A 56 -15.44 9.24 15.13
N LYS A 57 -16.77 9.11 15.18
CA LYS A 57 -17.45 7.81 15.39
C LYS A 57 -17.47 6.95 14.13
N GLN A 58 -17.29 7.56 12.95
CA GLN A 58 -17.18 6.80 11.71
C GLN A 58 -15.83 6.08 11.63
N PRO A 59 -15.74 4.92 10.95
CA PRO A 59 -14.46 4.24 10.72
C PRO A 59 -13.57 5.04 9.77
N CYS A 60 -12.25 4.97 9.97
CA CYS A 60 -11.29 5.67 9.11
C CYS A 60 -11.36 5.10 7.69
N GLN A 61 -11.68 5.94 6.70
CA GLN A 61 -11.64 5.57 5.28
C GLN A 61 -10.24 5.78 4.70
N SER A 62 -9.21 5.39 5.46
CA SER A 62 -7.86 5.31 4.92
C SER A 62 -7.78 4.20 3.86
N ILE A 63 -6.99 4.42 2.83
CA ILE A 63 -6.75 3.51 1.72
C ILE A 63 -5.25 3.47 1.42
N LEU A 64 -4.83 2.39 0.77
CA LEU A 64 -3.51 2.26 0.19
C LEU A 64 -3.67 2.56 -1.31
N PRO A 65 -3.34 3.78 -1.79
CA PRO A 65 -3.57 4.15 -3.18
C PRO A 65 -2.81 3.25 -4.16
N ASP A 66 -1.67 2.72 -3.72
CA ASP A 66 -0.82 1.80 -4.49
C ASP A 66 -1.29 0.34 -4.45
N ALA A 67 -2.36 0.00 -3.73
CA ALA A 67 -2.76 -1.40 -3.56
C ALA A 67 -3.03 -2.11 -4.90
N ARG A 68 -3.59 -1.39 -5.89
CA ARG A 68 -3.84 -1.94 -7.22
C ARG A 68 -2.55 -2.14 -8.02
N LEU A 69 -1.60 -1.21 -7.91
CA LEU A 69 -0.28 -1.37 -8.53
C LEU A 69 0.48 -2.54 -7.90
N VAL A 70 0.45 -2.65 -6.57
CA VAL A 70 1.06 -3.79 -5.85
C VAL A 70 0.41 -5.10 -6.26
N GLN A 71 -0.93 -5.15 -6.36
CA GLN A 71 -1.63 -6.32 -6.87
C GLN A 71 -1.17 -6.70 -8.27
N ALA A 72 -0.99 -5.71 -9.16
CA ALA A 72 -0.45 -5.94 -10.49
C ALA A 72 0.99 -6.47 -10.42
N ILE A 73 1.87 -5.91 -9.60
CA ILE A 73 3.27 -6.35 -9.45
C ILE A 73 3.36 -7.81 -9.02
N VAL A 74 2.58 -8.22 -8.02
CA VAL A 74 2.64 -9.57 -7.42
C VAL A 74 1.73 -10.61 -8.09
N ALA A 75 0.94 -10.20 -9.09
CA ALA A 75 0.11 -11.12 -9.86
C ALA A 75 0.95 -12.23 -10.50
N LYS A 76 0.40 -13.46 -10.55
CA LYS A 76 1.09 -14.61 -11.14
C LYS A 76 1.12 -14.52 -12.66
N THR A 77 0.02 -14.07 -13.25
CA THR A 77 -0.14 -13.89 -14.69
C THR A 77 -0.73 -12.51 -14.98
N GLU A 78 -0.64 -12.04 -16.23
CA GLU A 78 -1.26 -10.77 -16.63
C GLU A 78 -2.78 -10.82 -16.60
N ASP A 79 -3.37 -12.01 -16.76
CA ASP A 79 -4.82 -12.22 -16.64
C ASP A 79 -5.34 -12.03 -15.21
N ASP A 80 -4.48 -12.21 -14.20
CA ASP A 80 -4.82 -11.98 -12.79
C ASP A 80 -4.83 -10.48 -12.42
N VAL A 81 -4.38 -9.59 -13.31
CA VAL A 81 -4.27 -8.16 -13.03
C VAL A 81 -5.63 -7.47 -13.12
N LEU A 82 -6.07 -6.88 -12.02
CA LEU A 82 -7.40 -6.25 -11.93
C LEU A 82 -7.52 -4.96 -12.75
N VAL A 83 -6.43 -4.23 -12.93
CA VAL A 83 -6.38 -2.97 -13.69
C VAL A 83 -5.26 -3.06 -14.71
N LYS A 84 -5.63 -3.40 -15.95
CA LYS A 84 -4.68 -3.65 -17.03
C LYS A 84 -3.86 -2.42 -17.40
N GLU A 85 -4.37 -1.21 -17.16
CA GLU A 85 -3.60 0.03 -17.37
C GLU A 85 -2.34 0.12 -16.51
N LEU A 86 -2.27 -0.63 -15.40
CA LEU A 86 -1.10 -0.64 -14.50
C LEU A 86 -0.02 -1.65 -14.94
N LEU A 87 -0.26 -2.47 -15.97
CA LEU A 87 0.72 -3.45 -16.46
C LEU A 87 2.07 -2.84 -16.84
N PRO A 88 2.15 -1.71 -17.58
CA PRO A 88 3.44 -1.13 -17.95
C PRO A 88 4.27 -0.72 -16.74
N GLU A 89 3.64 -0.06 -15.77
CA GLU A 89 4.30 0.36 -14.52
C GLU A 89 4.67 -0.85 -13.66
N ALA A 90 3.81 -1.86 -13.59
CA ALA A 90 4.08 -3.09 -12.85
C ALA A 90 5.28 -3.85 -13.44
N ARG A 91 5.42 -3.92 -14.76
CA ARG A 91 6.58 -4.54 -15.44
C ARG A 91 7.89 -3.81 -15.10
N GLU A 92 7.89 -2.47 -15.11
CA GLU A 92 9.06 -1.68 -14.72
C GLU A 92 9.48 -1.96 -13.27
N TRP A 93 8.51 -2.03 -12.35
CA TRP A 93 8.79 -2.38 -10.96
C TRP A 93 9.28 -3.82 -10.79
N ARG A 94 8.71 -4.78 -11.51
CA ARG A 94 9.16 -6.18 -11.51
C ARG A 94 10.62 -6.28 -11.92
N GLU A 95 11.03 -5.59 -12.99
CA GLU A 95 12.43 -5.51 -13.43
C GLU A 95 13.34 -4.92 -12.35
N LYS A 96 12.97 -3.76 -11.79
CA LYS A 96 13.73 -3.09 -10.71
C LYS A 96 13.89 -3.95 -9.46
N LEU A 97 12.90 -4.79 -9.16
CA LEU A 97 12.89 -5.67 -8.00
C LEU A 97 13.58 -7.02 -8.27
N GLY A 98 14.05 -7.28 -9.49
CA GLY A 98 14.60 -8.57 -9.89
C GLY A 98 13.54 -9.69 -9.92
N MET A 99 12.26 -9.32 -9.99
CA MET A 99 11.12 -10.23 -10.14
C MET A 99 10.88 -10.47 -11.64
N GLY A 100 11.81 -11.14 -12.32
CA GLY A 100 11.67 -11.44 -13.76
C GLY A 100 10.33 -12.09 -14.13
N GLU A 101 9.92 -11.93 -15.38
CA GLU A 101 8.69 -12.55 -15.93
C GLU A 101 8.72 -14.06 -15.66
N ARG A 102 7.71 -14.58 -14.96
CA ARG A 102 7.47 -16.03 -14.82
C ARG A 102 6.49 -16.49 -15.87
#